data_AF-A0A4P8HNF7-F1
#
_entry.id   AF-A0A4P8HNF7-F1
#
_cell.length_a   1.000
_cell.length_b   1.000
_cell.length_c   1.000
_cell.angle_alpha   90.00
_cell.angle_beta   90.00
_cell.angle_gamma   90.00
#
_symmetry.space_group_name_H-M   'P 1'
#
loop_
_entity.id
_entity.type
_entity.pdbx_description
1 polymer ?
#
loop_
_entity_poly.entity_id
_entity_poly.type
_entity_poly.pdbx_seq_one_letter_code
_entity_poly.pdbx_strand_id
1 'polypeptide(L)'
;MTLLDASICWAVLAPLPVQDLERIAAREWTREAPHAVDPPPWQAVAGEADYNALVSRSPGTEGGDRHFAQILSSLAAGYSVYALWLDPERRHAFIWKEGSEAGTPVAGPDEIAARAGFSLAPVTAPAAPEMSAAFVEGATIDAVRSALGEFADESWLRVEQGTGGVVITATDGPLGTQAWDVAEAIPAATVYFVQRGVEMFEVLVLRGIEQTGLYRVPAFEGEPGALADIKGETEPLGIMRVLGMPA
;
A
#
# COMPACT_ATOMS: atom_id res chain seq x y z
N MET A 1 23.31 -14.27 -8.05
CA MET A 1 22.13 -14.30 -7.17
C MET A 1 20.93 -13.89 -7.99
N THR A 2 19.79 -14.57 -7.83
CA THR A 2 18.56 -14.22 -8.54
C THR A 2 18.04 -12.87 -8.03
N LEU A 3 17.76 -11.92 -8.93
CA LEU A 3 17.24 -10.61 -8.56
C LEU A 3 15.72 -10.68 -8.33
N LEU A 4 15.27 -10.26 -7.15
CA LEU A 4 13.88 -9.91 -6.89
C LEU A 4 13.73 -8.42 -7.22
N ASP A 5 13.00 -8.14 -8.31
CA ASP A 5 12.83 -6.79 -8.84
C ASP A 5 11.97 -5.90 -7.92
N ALA A 6 12.00 -4.59 -8.15
CA ALA A 6 11.32 -3.60 -7.30
C ALA A 6 9.77 -3.62 -7.40
N SER A 7 9.20 -4.37 -8.36
CA SER A 7 7.74 -4.54 -8.46
C SER A 7 7.20 -5.63 -7.54
N ILE A 8 8.06 -6.40 -6.88
CA ILE A 8 7.65 -7.45 -5.95
C ILE A 8 7.30 -6.81 -4.60
N CYS A 9 6.03 -6.89 -4.22
CA CYS A 9 5.51 -6.40 -2.94
C CYS A 9 5.74 -7.44 -1.82
N TRP A 10 5.67 -8.73 -2.15
CA TRP A 10 5.74 -9.84 -1.20
C TRP A 10 6.58 -10.99 -1.75
N ALA A 11 7.39 -11.60 -0.88
CA ALA A 11 8.14 -12.81 -1.23
C ALA A 11 8.17 -13.82 -0.08
N VAL A 12 7.75 -15.06 -0.32
CA VAL A 12 7.85 -16.16 0.64
C VAL A 12 8.99 -17.10 0.21
N LEU A 13 10.09 -17.07 0.95
CA LEU A 13 11.28 -17.89 0.69
C LEU A 13 11.15 -19.22 1.43
N ALA A 14 11.15 -20.32 0.69
CA ALA A 14 11.03 -21.67 1.24
C ALA A 14 12.05 -22.64 0.61
N PRO A 15 12.59 -23.58 1.38
CA PRO A 15 13.51 -24.60 0.87
C PRO A 15 12.74 -25.78 0.28
N LEU A 16 11.90 -25.47 -0.72
CA LEU A 16 11.07 -26.42 -1.44
C LEU A 16 11.31 -26.26 -2.95
N PRO A 17 11.18 -27.32 -3.76
CA PRO A 17 11.30 -27.21 -5.21
C PRO A 17 10.33 -26.18 -5.80
N VAL A 18 10.76 -25.46 -6.85
CA VAL A 18 9.93 -24.49 -7.59
C VAL A 18 8.57 -25.08 -7.99
N GLN A 19 8.56 -26.32 -8.47
CA GLN A 19 7.35 -27.04 -8.90
C GLN A 19 6.35 -27.24 -7.76
N ASP A 20 6.82 -27.40 -6.52
CA ASP A 20 5.95 -27.49 -5.35
C ASP A 20 5.36 -26.14 -4.99
N LEU A 21 6.13 -25.06 -5.12
CA LEU A 21 5.64 -23.69 -4.92
C LEU A 21 4.54 -23.35 -5.94
N GLU A 22 4.77 -23.63 -7.23
CA GLU A 22 3.79 -23.40 -8.31
C GLU A 22 2.49 -24.18 -8.05
N ARG A 23 2.63 -25.47 -7.70
CA ARG A 23 1.49 -26.34 -7.43
C ARG A 23 0.67 -25.86 -6.23
N ILE A 24 1.33 -25.39 -5.17
CA ILE A 24 0.66 -24.86 -3.98
C ILE A 24 -0.03 -23.54 -4.30
N ALA A 25 0.64 -22.62 -4.99
CA ALA A 25 0.05 -21.34 -5.42
C ALA A 25 -1.21 -21.56 -6.28
N ALA A 26 -1.14 -22.44 -7.28
CA ALA A 26 -2.28 -22.76 -8.13
C ALA A 26 -3.44 -23.40 -7.36
N ARG A 27 -3.13 -24.29 -6.39
CA ARG A 27 -4.13 -24.94 -5.53
C ARG A 27 -4.86 -23.93 -4.66
N GLU A 28 -4.12 -23.08 -3.95
CA GLU A 28 -4.72 -22.08 -3.06
C GLU A 28 -5.51 -21.03 -3.87
N TRP A 29 -4.99 -20.60 -5.03
CA TRP A 29 -5.72 -19.69 -5.91
C TRP A 29 -7.06 -20.27 -6.38
N THR A 30 -7.08 -21.54 -6.80
CA THR A 30 -8.31 -22.22 -7.22
C THR A 30 -9.33 -22.30 -6.09
N ARG A 31 -8.87 -22.39 -4.84
CA ARG A 31 -9.71 -22.47 -3.65
C ARG A 31 -10.27 -21.10 -3.25
N GLU A 32 -9.44 -20.06 -3.30
CA GLU A 32 -9.80 -18.70 -2.90
C GLU A 32 -10.62 -17.98 -3.98
N ALA A 33 -10.32 -18.23 -5.25
CA ALA A 33 -10.95 -17.58 -6.39
C ALA A 33 -11.39 -18.60 -7.47
N PRO A 34 -12.36 -19.48 -7.18
CA PRO A 34 -12.77 -20.57 -8.09
C PRO A 34 -13.38 -20.09 -9.42
N HIS A 35 -13.74 -18.82 -9.50
CA HIS A 35 -14.32 -18.19 -10.70
C HIS A 35 -13.40 -17.14 -11.33
N ALA A 36 -12.17 -16.96 -10.83
CA ALA A 36 -11.21 -16.06 -11.44
C ALA A 36 -10.82 -16.56 -12.83
N VAL A 37 -10.86 -15.65 -13.81
CA VAL A 37 -10.34 -15.90 -15.17
C VAL A 37 -8.84 -15.60 -15.21
N ASP A 38 -8.36 -14.77 -14.29
CA ASP A 38 -6.96 -14.38 -14.19
C ASP A 38 -6.10 -15.47 -13.53
N PRO A 39 -4.83 -15.59 -13.96
CA PRO A 39 -3.88 -16.50 -13.33
C PRO A 39 -3.60 -16.09 -11.87
N PRO A 40 -3.05 -17.00 -11.04
CA PRO A 40 -2.65 -16.65 -9.68
C PRO A 40 -1.65 -15.47 -9.70
N PRO A 41 -1.81 -14.48 -8.81
CA PRO A 41 -0.88 -13.35 -8.71
C PRO A 41 0.50 -13.76 -8.17
N TRP A 42 0.62 -14.99 -7.68
CA TRP A 42 1.82 -15.58 -7.11
C TRP A 42 2.61 -16.38 -8.13
N GLN A 43 3.90 -16.08 -8.25
CA GLN A 43 4.83 -16.74 -9.17
C GLN A 43 5.98 -17.37 -8.40
N ALA A 44 6.39 -18.58 -8.80
CA ALA A 44 7.58 -19.20 -8.24
C ALA A 44 8.84 -18.70 -8.95
N VAL A 45 9.88 -18.41 -8.19
CA VAL A 45 11.18 -17.95 -8.68
C VAL A 45 12.26 -18.85 -8.10
N ALA A 46 13.11 -19.39 -8.98
CA ALA A 46 14.23 -20.22 -8.57
C ALA A 46 15.33 -19.37 -7.90
N GLY A 47 15.76 -19.79 -6.71
CA GLY A 47 16.95 -19.22 -6.07
C GLY A 47 18.22 -19.91 -6.54
N GLU A 48 19.37 -19.30 -6.26
CA GLU A 48 20.68 -19.90 -6.52
C GLU A 48 21.19 -20.77 -5.36
N ALA A 49 20.45 -20.83 -4.26
CA ALA A 49 20.77 -21.63 -3.07
C ALA A 49 19.63 -22.62 -2.76
N ASP A 50 19.61 -23.17 -1.54
CA ASP A 50 18.61 -24.17 -1.12
C ASP A 50 17.17 -23.64 -1.02
N TYR A 51 16.95 -22.36 -1.28
CA TYR A 51 15.65 -21.70 -1.18
C TYR A 51 15.14 -21.27 -2.56
N ASN A 52 13.83 -21.40 -2.73
CA ASN A 52 13.09 -20.80 -3.83
C ASN A 52 12.07 -19.81 -3.26
N ALA A 53 11.57 -18.90 -4.09
CA ALA A 53 10.65 -17.85 -3.67
C ALA A 53 9.28 -18.04 -4.32
N LEU A 54 8.21 -17.77 -3.57
CA LEU A 54 6.90 -17.48 -4.12
C LEU A 54 6.67 -15.97 -3.98
N VAL A 55 6.51 -15.26 -5.10
CA VAL A 55 6.49 -13.79 -5.13
C VAL A 55 5.17 -13.27 -5.66
N SER A 56 4.70 -12.14 -5.11
CA SER A 56 3.57 -11.38 -5.63
C SER A 56 4.01 -9.97 -6.02
N ARG A 57 3.51 -9.51 -7.17
CA ARG A 57 3.68 -8.14 -7.69
C ARG A 57 2.40 -7.31 -7.62
N SER A 58 1.32 -7.90 -7.13
CA SER A 58 0.02 -7.25 -7.09
C SER A 58 -0.19 -6.62 -5.72
N PRO A 59 -0.30 -5.27 -5.63
CA PRO A 59 -0.90 -4.61 -4.47
C PRO A 59 -2.31 -5.20 -4.24
N GLY A 60 -2.73 -5.43 -3.00
CA GLY A 60 -4.00 -6.12 -2.71
C GLY A 60 -3.86 -7.61 -2.37
N THR A 61 -2.64 -8.15 -2.38
CA THR A 61 -2.35 -9.55 -1.97
C THR A 61 -1.88 -9.67 -0.52
N GLU A 62 -2.08 -8.61 0.27
CA GLU A 62 -1.72 -8.57 1.69
C GLU A 62 -2.41 -9.70 2.44
N GLY A 63 -1.66 -10.45 3.26
CA GLY A 63 -2.17 -11.59 4.01
C GLY A 63 -2.05 -12.93 3.27
N GLY A 64 -1.96 -12.93 1.93
CA GLY A 64 -1.65 -14.14 1.16
C GLY A 64 -0.24 -14.68 1.45
N ASP A 65 0.72 -13.78 1.69
CA ASP A 65 2.09 -14.09 2.10
C ASP A 65 2.13 -14.93 3.39
N ARG A 66 1.32 -14.57 4.39
CA ARG A 66 1.22 -15.28 5.67
C ARG A 66 0.62 -16.66 5.50
N HIS A 67 -0.45 -16.77 4.70
CA HIS A 67 -1.09 -18.06 4.38
C HIS A 67 -0.11 -19.00 3.67
N PHE A 68 0.61 -18.50 2.66
CA PHE A 68 1.64 -19.29 1.99
C PHE A 68 2.80 -19.65 2.93
N ALA A 69 3.29 -18.71 3.74
CA ALA A 69 4.36 -19.00 4.70
C ALA A 69 3.96 -20.06 5.72
N GLN A 70 2.70 -20.07 6.15
CA GLN A 70 2.13 -21.12 6.99
C GLN A 70 2.18 -22.48 6.29
N ILE A 71 1.61 -22.59 5.09
CA ILE A 71 1.58 -23.85 4.33
C ILE A 71 3.00 -24.35 4.08
N LEU A 72 3.87 -23.50 3.54
CA LEU A 72 5.21 -23.87 3.13
C LEU A 72 6.09 -24.26 4.33
N SER A 73 5.95 -23.56 5.46
CA SER A 73 6.70 -23.91 6.69
C SER A 73 6.24 -25.24 7.30
N SER A 74 4.98 -25.65 7.09
CA SER A 74 4.51 -26.98 7.50
C SER A 74 5.11 -28.11 6.66
N LEU A 75 5.49 -27.81 5.41
CA LEU A 75 6.07 -28.78 4.46
C LEU A 75 7.60 -28.82 4.52
N ALA A 76 8.25 -27.70 4.89
CA ALA A 76 9.69 -27.56 5.00
C ALA A 76 10.22 -28.03 6.38
N ALA A 77 10.00 -29.30 6.72
CA ALA A 77 10.36 -29.85 8.03
C ALA A 77 11.85 -29.64 8.38
N GLY A 78 12.12 -29.08 9.56
CA GLY A 78 13.48 -28.80 10.03
C GLY A 78 14.10 -27.51 9.48
N TYR A 79 13.42 -26.82 8.56
CA TYR A 79 13.89 -25.55 8.01
C TYR A 79 12.95 -24.39 8.37
N SER A 80 13.46 -23.18 8.21
CA SER A 80 12.66 -21.95 8.34
C SER A 80 12.15 -21.52 6.98
N VAL A 81 10.98 -20.92 6.97
CA VAL A 81 10.43 -20.18 5.81
C VAL A 81 10.39 -18.72 6.18
N TYR A 82 10.71 -17.85 5.23
CA TYR A 82 10.74 -16.41 5.47
C TYR A 82 9.69 -15.71 4.61
N ALA A 83 8.80 -14.95 5.23
CA ALA A 83 7.94 -14.02 4.50
C ALA A 83 8.59 -12.65 4.53
N LEU A 84 8.84 -12.08 3.36
CA LEU A 84 9.43 -10.77 3.17
C LEU A 84 8.33 -9.82 2.68
N TRP A 85 8.10 -8.78 3.46
CA TRP A 85 7.39 -7.59 3.03
C TRP A 85 8.42 -6.67 2.37
N LEU A 86 8.28 -6.45 1.07
CA LEU A 86 9.25 -5.72 0.25
C LEU A 86 8.73 -4.37 -0.22
N ASP A 87 7.73 -3.84 0.47
CA ASP A 87 7.14 -2.56 0.19
C ASP A 87 8.19 -1.41 0.26
N PRO A 88 8.14 -0.43 -0.65
CA PRO A 88 9.07 0.70 -0.67
C PRO A 88 9.11 1.53 0.61
N GLU A 89 8.00 1.60 1.36
CA GLU A 89 7.88 2.36 2.60
C GLU A 89 8.40 1.59 3.81
N ARG A 90 8.20 0.26 3.82
CA ARG A 90 8.59 -0.59 4.94
C ARG A 90 8.97 -2.00 4.50
N ARG A 91 10.27 -2.29 4.58
CA ARG A 91 10.77 -3.66 4.46
C ARG A 91 10.77 -4.37 5.81
N HIS A 92 10.10 -5.51 5.89
CA HIS A 92 10.06 -6.34 7.09
C HIS A 92 10.19 -7.82 6.74
N ALA A 93 10.69 -8.63 7.67
CA ALA A 93 10.77 -10.07 7.52
C ALA A 93 10.06 -10.76 8.68
N PHE A 94 9.42 -11.88 8.37
CA PHE A 94 8.82 -12.78 9.34
C PHE A 94 9.42 -14.16 9.16
N ILE A 95 9.70 -14.84 10.27
CA ILE A 95 10.18 -16.22 10.26
C ILE A 95 9.03 -17.16 10.61
N TRP A 96 8.89 -18.21 9.82
CA TRP A 96 7.88 -19.25 9.96
C TRP A 96 8.54 -20.60 10.10
N LYS A 97 7.99 -21.45 10.96
CA LYS A 97 8.48 -22.80 11.19
C LYS A 97 7.34 -23.73 11.55
N GLU A 98 7.30 -24.91 10.92
CA GLU A 98 6.36 -25.98 11.25
C GLU A 98 4.89 -25.51 11.25
N GLY A 99 4.52 -24.62 10.32
CA GLY A 99 3.15 -24.14 10.17
C GLY A 99 2.76 -23.02 11.13
N SER A 100 3.71 -22.37 11.80
CA SER A 100 3.45 -21.25 12.72
C SER A 100 4.45 -20.10 12.55
N GLU A 101 4.00 -18.88 12.79
CA GLU A 101 4.88 -17.70 12.84
C GLU A 101 5.76 -17.78 14.10
N ALA A 102 7.07 -17.83 13.90
CA ALA A 102 8.07 -17.86 14.97
C ALA A 102 8.55 -16.45 15.39
N GLY A 103 8.09 -15.40 14.68
CA GLY A 103 8.30 -13.99 15.01
C GLY A 103 9.11 -13.23 13.96
N THR A 104 9.85 -12.21 14.40
CA THR A 104 10.73 -11.41 13.54
C THR A 104 12.17 -11.95 13.63
N PRO A 105 12.85 -12.23 12.50
CA PRO A 105 14.24 -12.66 12.49
C PRO A 105 15.18 -11.51 12.88
N VAL A 106 16.36 -11.86 13.40
CA VAL A 106 17.41 -10.88 13.77
C VAL A 106 18.01 -10.20 12.53
N ALA A 107 18.12 -10.95 11.43
CA ALA A 107 18.63 -10.46 10.16
C ALA A 107 17.54 -9.68 9.40
N GLY A 108 17.93 -8.61 8.72
CA GLY A 108 17.02 -7.84 7.87
C GLY A 108 16.65 -8.57 6.56
N PRO A 109 15.63 -8.07 5.81
CA PRO A 109 15.18 -8.68 4.55
C PRO A 109 16.30 -8.89 3.53
N ASP A 110 17.19 -7.91 3.35
CA ASP A 110 18.31 -8.00 2.41
C ASP A 110 19.29 -9.13 2.77
N GLU A 111 19.60 -9.29 4.06
CA GLU A 111 20.50 -10.34 4.52
C GLU A 111 19.84 -11.73 4.41
N ILE A 112 18.55 -11.84 4.71
CA ILE A 112 17.78 -13.08 4.55
C ILE A 112 17.70 -13.50 3.09
N ALA A 113 17.33 -12.58 2.20
CA ALA A 113 17.31 -12.81 0.77
C ALA A 113 18.69 -13.28 0.28
N ALA A 114 19.76 -12.61 0.73
CA ALA A 114 21.12 -12.97 0.34
C ALA A 114 21.50 -14.39 0.74
N ARG A 115 21.19 -14.79 1.98
CA ARG A 115 21.42 -16.17 2.47
C ARG A 115 20.60 -17.21 1.71
N ALA A 116 19.43 -16.83 1.22
CA ALA A 116 18.55 -17.66 0.41
C ALA A 116 18.92 -17.67 -1.10
N GLY A 117 19.99 -16.98 -1.50
CA GLY A 117 20.44 -16.96 -2.91
C GLY A 117 19.77 -15.88 -3.78
N PHE A 118 19.13 -14.89 -3.15
CA PHE A 118 18.41 -13.79 -3.81
C PHE A 118 19.04 -12.44 -3.52
N SER A 119 19.10 -11.56 -4.52
CA SER A 119 19.38 -10.14 -4.33
C SER A 119 18.06 -9.37 -4.36
N LEU A 120 17.82 -8.49 -3.40
CA LEU A 120 16.70 -7.55 -3.49
C LEU A 120 17.11 -6.37 -4.36
N ALA A 121 16.19 -5.88 -5.19
CA ALA A 121 16.39 -4.59 -5.84
C ALA A 121 16.67 -3.52 -4.76
N PRO A 122 17.59 -2.58 -5.02
CA PRO A 122 17.81 -1.48 -4.10
C PRO A 122 16.49 -0.76 -3.85
N VAL A 123 16.24 -0.35 -2.60
CA VAL A 123 15.18 0.62 -2.32
C VAL A 123 15.59 1.89 -3.05
N THR A 124 15.03 2.14 -4.23
CA THR A 124 14.91 3.52 -4.70
C THR A 124 13.98 4.18 -3.71
N ALA A 125 14.56 4.88 -2.72
CA ALA A 125 13.79 5.71 -1.82
C ALA A 125 12.82 6.54 -2.68
N PRO A 126 11.51 6.53 -2.40
CA PRO A 126 10.61 7.36 -3.17
C PRO A 126 11.09 8.80 -3.03
N ALA A 127 11.20 9.52 -4.16
CA ALA A 127 11.74 10.87 -4.20
C ALA A 127 10.98 11.86 -3.28
N ALA A 128 9.76 11.48 -2.89
CA ALA A 128 9.02 11.98 -1.74
C ALA A 128 8.19 10.82 -1.12
N PRO A 129 8.01 10.76 0.21
CA PRO A 129 7.16 9.73 0.83
C PRO A 129 5.73 9.79 0.29
N GLU A 130 5.09 8.63 0.13
CA GLU A 130 3.68 8.60 -0.28
C GLU A 130 2.82 9.30 0.78
N MET A 131 1.70 9.85 0.35
CA MET A 131 0.86 10.67 1.20
C MET A 131 -0.60 10.48 0.84
N SER A 132 -1.40 10.32 1.88
CA SER A 132 -2.85 10.44 1.81
C SER A 132 -3.28 11.51 2.81
N ALA A 133 -3.89 12.59 2.31
CA ALA A 133 -4.31 13.73 3.10
C ALA A 133 -5.63 14.30 2.58
N ALA A 134 -6.43 14.92 3.44
CA ALA A 134 -7.62 15.65 3.02
C ALA A 134 -7.62 17.06 3.60
N PHE A 135 -8.03 18.06 2.81
CA PHE A 135 -8.30 19.41 3.29
C PHE A 135 -9.79 19.70 3.16
N VAL A 136 -10.43 20.04 4.27
CA VAL A 136 -11.86 20.33 4.36
C VAL A 136 -12.03 21.84 4.45
N GLU A 137 -12.29 22.47 3.31
CA GLU A 137 -12.42 23.93 3.22
C GLU A 137 -13.72 24.41 3.89
N GLY A 138 -13.62 25.46 4.71
CA GLY A 138 -14.78 26.09 5.34
C GLY A 138 -15.38 25.33 6.52
N ALA A 139 -14.82 24.17 6.91
CA ALA A 139 -15.24 23.43 8.09
C ALA A 139 -14.42 23.80 9.34
N THR A 140 -15.03 23.57 10.50
CA THR A 140 -14.34 23.64 11.79
C THR A 140 -13.80 22.27 12.18
N ILE A 141 -12.75 22.25 13.01
CA ILE A 141 -12.19 20.99 13.53
C ILE A 141 -13.25 20.13 14.23
N ASP A 142 -14.17 20.72 15.00
CA ASP A 142 -15.23 19.99 15.70
C ASP A 142 -16.23 19.34 14.71
N ALA A 143 -16.57 20.03 13.62
CA ALA A 143 -17.45 19.48 12.60
C ALA A 143 -16.80 18.29 11.90
N VAL A 144 -15.51 18.39 11.58
CA VAL A 144 -14.74 17.30 10.95
C VAL A 144 -14.57 16.12 11.89
N ARG A 145 -14.22 16.35 13.16
CA ARG A 145 -14.15 15.27 14.17
C ARG A 145 -15.50 14.60 14.36
N SER A 146 -16.59 15.36 14.39
CA SER A 146 -17.94 14.80 14.48
C SER A 146 -18.33 13.98 13.26
N ALA A 147 -17.89 14.37 12.06
CA ALA A 147 -18.12 13.63 10.83
C ALA A 147 -17.35 12.31 10.79
N LEU A 148 -16.10 12.31 11.30
CA LEU A 148 -15.25 11.12 11.40
C LEU A 148 -15.71 10.13 12.48
N GLY A 149 -16.55 10.56 13.43
CA GLY A 149 -17.07 9.68 14.49
C GLY A 149 -15.94 9.06 15.33
N GLU A 150 -15.97 7.74 15.50
CA GLU A 150 -14.98 7.00 16.29
C GLU A 150 -13.56 7.07 15.69
N PHE A 151 -13.43 7.28 14.38
CA PHE A 151 -12.13 7.39 13.73
C PHE A 151 -11.37 8.68 14.11
N ALA A 152 -12.06 9.70 14.63
CA ALA A 152 -11.43 10.97 15.02
C ALA A 152 -10.42 10.84 16.17
N ASP A 153 -10.49 9.75 16.93
CA ASP A 153 -9.65 9.46 18.09
C ASP A 153 -8.60 8.36 17.82
N GLU A 154 -8.58 7.82 16.60
CA GLU A 154 -7.62 6.81 16.20
C GLU A 154 -6.19 7.37 16.13
N SER A 155 -5.24 6.61 16.69
CA SER A 155 -3.85 7.08 16.81
C SER A 155 -3.13 7.26 15.46
N TRP A 156 -3.66 6.65 14.41
CA TRP A 156 -3.15 6.75 13.05
C TRP A 156 -3.73 7.94 12.27
N LEU A 157 -4.78 8.59 12.80
CA LEU A 157 -5.44 9.72 12.15
C LEU A 157 -5.11 11.02 12.88
N ARG A 158 -4.63 12.02 12.14
CA ARG A 158 -4.40 13.37 12.66
C ARG A 158 -5.38 14.34 12.02
N VAL A 159 -6.07 15.10 12.87
CA VAL A 159 -7.02 16.14 12.46
C VAL A 159 -6.54 17.46 13.04
N GLU A 160 -6.13 18.38 12.18
CA GLU A 160 -5.49 19.63 12.57
C GLU A 160 -6.21 20.84 11.93
N GLN A 161 -6.37 21.91 12.71
CA GLN A 161 -6.94 23.14 12.20
C GLN A 161 -5.90 23.87 11.34
N GLY A 162 -6.24 24.09 10.06
CA GLY A 162 -5.44 24.86 9.11
C GLY A 162 -6.00 26.25 8.84
N THR A 163 -5.34 26.98 7.95
CA THR A 163 -5.83 28.28 7.47
C THR A 163 -6.93 28.07 6.44
N GLY A 164 -8.17 28.44 6.77
CA GLY A 164 -9.32 28.33 5.87
C GLY A 164 -10.02 26.98 5.84
N GLY A 165 -9.58 26.01 6.65
CA GLY A 165 -10.17 24.68 6.72
C GLY A 165 -9.44 23.75 7.69
N VAL A 166 -9.76 22.47 7.64
CA VAL A 166 -9.17 21.42 8.50
C VAL A 166 -8.37 20.47 7.64
N VAL A 167 -7.18 20.09 8.11
CA VAL A 167 -6.33 19.09 7.45
C VAL A 167 -6.49 17.76 8.19
N ILE A 168 -6.67 16.70 7.41
CA ILE A 168 -6.70 15.31 7.88
C ILE A 168 -5.50 14.60 7.25
N THR A 169 -4.67 13.96 8.05
CA THR A 169 -3.53 13.15 7.58
C THR A 169 -3.55 11.79 8.25
N ALA A 170 -3.21 10.75 7.50
CA ALA A 170 -2.99 9.41 8.03
C ALA A 170 -1.49 9.16 8.21
N THR A 171 -1.13 8.49 9.30
CA THR A 171 0.24 7.96 9.50
C THR A 171 0.38 6.52 9.03
N ASP A 172 -0.73 5.80 8.83
CA ASP A 172 -0.78 4.50 8.16
C ASP A 172 -1.99 4.42 7.21
N GLY A 173 -1.77 3.88 6.00
CA GLY A 173 -2.84 3.57 5.04
C GLY A 173 -3.51 4.78 4.34
N PRO A 174 -4.44 4.48 3.39
CA PRO A 174 -5.14 5.49 2.61
C PRO A 174 -6.36 6.10 3.33
N LEU A 175 -6.55 7.42 3.19
CA LEU A 175 -7.67 8.18 3.77
C LEU A 175 -8.96 8.20 2.92
N GLY A 176 -9.03 7.39 1.86
CA GLY A 176 -10.09 7.50 0.86
C GLY A 176 -11.49 7.49 1.48
N THR A 177 -11.79 6.48 2.30
CA THR A 177 -13.09 6.36 2.97
C THR A 177 -13.40 7.55 3.87
N GLN A 178 -12.46 7.96 4.73
CA GLN A 178 -12.66 9.07 5.65
C GLN A 178 -12.86 10.41 4.94
N ALA A 179 -12.21 10.64 3.80
CA ALA A 179 -12.42 11.84 3.00
C ALA A 179 -13.84 11.90 2.41
N TRP A 180 -14.36 10.76 1.94
CA TRP A 180 -15.74 10.64 1.45
C TRP A 180 -16.77 10.79 2.58
N ASP A 181 -16.54 10.14 3.72
CA ASP A 181 -17.43 10.23 4.89
C ASP A 181 -17.57 11.70 5.36
N VAL A 182 -16.46 12.44 5.40
CA VAL A 182 -16.47 13.86 5.75
C VAL A 182 -17.18 14.71 4.70
N ALA A 183 -16.97 14.42 3.41
CA ALA A 183 -17.66 15.14 2.33
C ALA A 183 -19.18 14.93 2.39
N GLU A 184 -19.63 13.69 2.64
CA GLU A 184 -21.04 13.34 2.80
C GLU A 184 -21.66 13.99 4.03
N ALA A 185 -20.98 13.92 5.18
CA ALA A 185 -21.49 14.47 6.44
C ALA A 185 -21.51 16.01 6.47
N ILE A 186 -20.64 16.68 5.70
CA ILE A 186 -20.53 18.14 5.64
C ILE A 186 -20.73 18.63 4.20
N PRO A 187 -21.95 18.53 3.64
CA PRO A 187 -22.20 18.79 2.22
C PRO A 187 -21.97 20.25 1.79
N ALA A 188 -21.90 21.18 2.75
CA ALA A 188 -21.57 22.59 2.50
C ALA A 188 -20.06 22.85 2.35
N ALA A 189 -19.21 21.92 2.81
CA ALA A 189 -17.76 22.03 2.67
C ALA A 189 -17.30 21.52 1.29
N THR A 190 -16.11 21.96 0.88
CA THR A 190 -15.39 21.36 -0.25
C THR A 190 -14.22 20.57 0.31
N VAL A 191 -14.15 19.27 0.00
CA VAL A 191 -13.08 18.38 0.46
C VAL A 191 -12.11 18.16 -0.70
N TYR A 192 -10.84 18.47 -0.46
CA TYR A 192 -9.74 18.17 -1.37
C TYR A 192 -9.00 16.95 -0.84
N PHE A 193 -9.27 15.80 -1.43
CA PHE A 193 -8.57 14.56 -1.08
C PHE A 193 -7.34 14.41 -1.97
N VAL A 194 -6.16 14.46 -1.34
CA VAL A 194 -4.85 14.44 -1.99
C VAL A 194 -4.21 13.07 -1.82
N GLN A 195 -3.78 12.50 -2.93
CA GLN A 195 -2.96 11.30 -2.97
C GLN A 195 -1.65 11.63 -3.72
N ARG A 196 -0.53 11.35 -3.07
CA ARG A 196 0.79 11.43 -3.69
C ARG A 196 1.45 10.07 -3.59
N GLY A 197 1.78 9.49 -4.74
CA GLY A 197 2.61 8.30 -4.85
C GLY A 197 3.89 8.61 -5.62
N VAL A 198 4.70 7.58 -5.89
CA VAL A 198 6.00 7.72 -6.57
C VAL A 198 5.88 8.33 -7.97
N GLU A 199 4.86 7.92 -8.71
CA GLU A 199 4.66 8.30 -10.12
C GLU A 199 3.39 9.12 -10.34
N MET A 200 2.68 9.46 -9.26
CA MET A 200 1.42 10.18 -9.37
C MET A 200 1.19 11.20 -8.27
N PHE A 201 0.51 12.26 -8.63
CA PHE A 201 -0.11 13.20 -7.72
C PHE A 201 -1.55 13.42 -8.17
N GLU A 202 -2.49 13.25 -7.26
CA GLU A 202 -3.92 13.33 -7.54
C GLU A 202 -4.62 14.17 -6.47
N VAL A 203 -5.59 14.97 -6.90
CA VAL A 203 -6.52 15.68 -6.01
C VAL A 203 -7.95 15.44 -6.50
N LEU A 204 -8.72 14.73 -5.68
CA LEU A 204 -10.16 14.60 -5.85
C LEU A 204 -10.85 15.76 -5.12
N VAL A 205 -11.74 16.46 -5.81
CA VAL A 205 -12.53 17.57 -5.24
C VAL A 205 -13.95 17.08 -5.00
N LEU A 206 -14.29 16.87 -3.73
CA LEU A 206 -15.57 16.32 -3.30
C LEU A 206 -16.46 17.41 -2.72
N ARG A 207 -17.76 17.31 -2.98
CA ARG A 207 -18.81 18.13 -2.35
C ARG A 207 -20.04 17.27 -2.12
N GLY A 208 -20.36 17.00 -0.85
CA GLY A 208 -21.38 15.99 -0.54
C GLY A 208 -20.92 14.61 -1.02
N ILE A 209 -21.84 13.90 -1.69
CA ILE A 209 -21.59 12.56 -2.26
C ILE A 209 -21.04 12.61 -3.69
N GLU A 210 -20.71 13.78 -4.22
CA GLU A 210 -20.28 13.96 -5.61
C GLU A 210 -18.80 14.32 -5.71
N GLN A 211 -18.11 13.67 -6.65
CA GLN A 211 -16.82 14.13 -7.16
C GLN A 211 -17.09 15.25 -8.18
N THR A 212 -16.71 16.47 -7.82
CA THR A 212 -16.92 17.67 -8.63
C THR A 212 -15.70 18.06 -9.47
N GLY A 213 -14.55 17.42 -9.24
CA GLY A 213 -13.36 17.60 -10.06
C GLY A 213 -12.23 16.63 -9.69
N LEU A 214 -11.29 16.49 -10.61
CA LEU A 214 -10.12 15.63 -10.50
C LEU A 214 -8.90 16.34 -11.11
N TYR A 215 -7.88 16.61 -10.32
CA TYR A 215 -6.58 17.04 -10.81
C TYR A 215 -5.60 15.86 -10.72
N ARG A 216 -4.81 15.62 -11.76
CA ARG A 216 -3.84 14.52 -11.77
C ARG A 216 -2.58 14.84 -12.55
N VAL A 217 -1.43 14.40 -12.04
CA VAL A 217 -0.14 14.40 -12.72
C VAL A 217 0.46 13.00 -12.61
N PRO A 218 0.76 12.31 -13.73
CA PRO A 218 0.43 12.69 -15.11
C PRO A 218 -1.09 12.69 -15.34
N ALA A 219 -1.55 13.58 -16.22
CA ALA A 219 -2.97 13.65 -16.59
C ALA A 219 -3.39 12.46 -17.44
N PHE A 220 -4.63 11.99 -17.27
CA PHE A 220 -5.25 11.04 -18.20
C PHE A 220 -5.98 11.78 -19.31
N GLU A 221 -5.81 11.32 -20.56
CA GLU A 221 -6.54 11.88 -21.69
C GLU A 221 -8.03 11.56 -21.60
N GLY A 222 -8.87 12.59 -21.72
CA GLY A 222 -10.32 12.44 -21.82
C GLY A 222 -11.04 12.21 -20.49
N GLU A 223 -10.37 12.39 -19.35
CA GLU A 223 -10.96 12.22 -18.02
C GLU A 223 -12.07 13.26 -17.76
N PRO A 224 -13.32 12.83 -17.53
CA PRO A 224 -14.42 13.74 -17.22
C PRO A 224 -14.18 14.46 -15.89
N GLY A 225 -14.35 15.79 -15.86
CA GLY A 225 -14.11 16.58 -14.65
C GLY A 225 -12.64 16.85 -14.34
N ALA A 226 -11.74 16.61 -15.31
CA ALA A 226 -10.34 16.98 -15.20
C ALA A 226 -10.18 18.49 -14.95
N LEU A 227 -9.41 18.82 -13.91
CA LEU A 227 -9.05 20.19 -13.54
C LEU A 227 -7.63 20.49 -14.04
N ALA A 228 -7.44 21.70 -14.56
CA ALA A 228 -6.12 22.19 -14.98
C ALA A 228 -5.26 22.66 -13.80
N ASP A 229 -5.90 23.07 -12.70
CA ASP A 229 -5.27 23.60 -11.49
C ASP A 229 -6.14 23.32 -10.26
N ILE A 230 -5.51 23.42 -9.09
CA ILE A 230 -6.21 23.48 -7.79
C ILE A 230 -5.92 24.84 -7.18
N LYS A 231 -6.96 25.68 -7.08
CA LYS A 231 -6.89 27.04 -6.50
C LYS A 231 -5.82 27.92 -7.17
N GLY A 232 -5.64 27.78 -8.49
CA GLY A 232 -4.69 28.54 -9.29
C GLY A 232 -3.28 27.93 -9.35
N GLU A 233 -3.01 26.84 -8.63
CA GLU A 233 -1.72 26.16 -8.63
C GLU A 233 -1.74 24.94 -9.55
N THR A 234 -0.72 24.84 -10.41
CA THR A 234 -0.59 23.75 -11.40
C THR A 234 0.52 22.76 -11.06
N GLU A 235 1.29 23.02 -10.00
CA GLU A 235 2.41 22.20 -9.57
C GLU A 235 2.07 21.50 -8.24
N PRO A 236 2.35 20.20 -8.07
CA PRO A 236 2.02 19.45 -6.85
C PRO A 236 2.41 20.16 -5.54
N LEU A 237 3.63 20.69 -5.47
CA LEU A 237 4.12 21.40 -4.28
C LEU A 237 3.39 22.74 -4.03
N GLY A 238 2.95 23.41 -5.09
CA GLY A 238 2.13 24.62 -4.99
C GLY A 238 0.74 24.30 -4.44
N ILE A 239 0.14 23.23 -4.97
CA ILE A 239 -1.17 22.73 -4.54
C ILE A 239 -1.15 22.33 -3.06
N MET A 240 -0.16 21.55 -2.63
CA MET A 240 -0.04 21.16 -1.23
C MET A 240 0.09 22.39 -0.31
N ARG A 241 0.85 23.40 -0.74
CA ARG A 241 1.03 24.64 0.02
C ARG A 241 -0.27 25.44 0.15
N VAL A 242 -1.04 25.59 -0.93
CA VAL A 242 -2.31 26.35 -0.89
C VAL A 242 -3.40 25.62 -0.10
N LEU A 243 -3.30 24.29 0.01
CA LEU A 243 -4.15 23.47 0.87
C LEU A 243 -3.65 23.37 2.33
N GLY A 244 -2.51 24.00 2.65
CA GLY A 244 -1.94 23.98 4.00
C GLY A 244 -1.41 22.60 4.43
N MET A 245 -1.09 21.72 3.47
CA MET A 245 -0.59 20.37 3.72
C MET A 245 0.95 20.35 3.81
N PRO A 246 1.53 19.43 4.61
CA PRO A 246 2.98 19.27 4.69
C PRO A 246 3.53 18.75 3.36
N ALA A 247 4.59 19.37 2.84
CA ALA A 247 5.29 18.95 1.62
C ALA A 247 6.08 17.64 1.82
#